data_AF-G8U0X3-F1
#
_entry.id   AF-G8U0X3-F1
#
_cell.length_a   1.000
_cell.length_b   1.000
_cell.length_c   1.000
_cell.angle_alpha   90.00
_cell.angle_beta   90.00
_cell.angle_gamma   90.00
#
_symmetry.space_group_name_H-M   'P 1'
#
loop_
_entity.id
_entity.type
_entity.pdbx_description
1 polymer ?
#
loop_
_entity_poly.entity_id
_entity_poly.type
_entity_poly.pdbx_seq_one_letter_code
_entity_poly.pdbx_strand_id
1 'polypeptide(L)'
;MKSGDGTPTTPRGQKTQEAILAAAFAVAVADGLDGLRTRAVADRAGVNIATLHYYFPHKEDLEQALLHWLLARFREQPPDRRGRQYNNRQSPPGTTG
;
A
#
# COMPACT_ATOMS: atom_id res chain seq x y z
N MET A 1 10.01 19.50 -22.58
CA MET A 1 9.45 20.04 -21.33
C MET A 1 8.57 18.95 -20.73
N LYS A 2 9.01 18.27 -19.66
CA LYS A 2 8.21 17.29 -18.90
C LYS A 2 8.22 17.81 -17.46
N SER A 3 7.20 18.56 -17.08
CA SER A 3 7.03 19.07 -15.72
C SER A 3 5.62 18.70 -15.27
N GLY A 4 5.53 18.02 -14.13
CA GLY A 4 4.29 17.55 -13.55
C GLY A 4 4.34 16.05 -13.23
N ASP A 5 5.25 15.63 -12.35
CA ASP A 5 4.96 14.47 -11.53
C ASP A 5 3.71 14.83 -10.70
N GLY A 6 2.59 14.15 -10.93
CA GLY A 6 1.29 14.45 -10.31
C GLY A 6 1.24 14.22 -8.79
N THR A 7 2.40 14.26 -8.11
CA THR A 7 2.54 14.04 -6.69
C THR A 7 2.05 15.27 -5.94
N PRO A 8 1.01 15.16 -5.09
CA PRO A 8 0.49 16.31 -4.36
C PRO A 8 1.55 16.88 -3.42
N THR A 9 2.01 18.10 -3.71
CA THR A 9 3.02 18.78 -2.89
C THR A 9 2.41 19.51 -1.69
N THR A 10 1.08 19.69 -1.67
CA THR A 10 0.39 20.42 -0.60
C THR A 10 -0.06 19.49 0.53
N PRO A 11 -0.12 19.97 1.79
CA PRO A 11 -0.62 19.16 2.91
C PRO A 11 -2.05 18.65 2.71
N ARG A 12 -2.90 19.44 2.04
CA ARG A 12 -4.27 19.03 1.72
C ARG A 12 -4.29 17.91 0.68
N GLY A 13 -3.46 18.01 -0.36
CA GLY A 13 -3.38 16.98 -1.39
C GLY A 13 -2.86 15.66 -0.85
N GLN A 14 -1.86 15.71 0.03
CA GLN A 14 -1.34 14.51 0.70
C GLN A 14 -2.41 13.82 1.56
N LYS A 15 -3.18 14.58 2.35
CA LYS A 15 -4.32 14.04 3.11
C LYS A 15 -5.38 13.39 2.23
N THR A 16 -5.70 14.01 1.08
CA THR A 16 -6.64 13.42 0.12
C THR A 16 -6.10 12.13 -0.49
N GLN A 17 -4.82 12.12 -0.90
CA GLN A 17 -4.18 10.93 -1.42
C GLN A 17 -4.18 9.79 -0.39
N GLU A 18 -3.86 10.09 0.86
CA GLU A 18 -3.90 9.11 1.96
C GLU A 18 -5.32 8.57 2.18
N ALA A 19 -6.35 9.43 2.15
CA ALA A 19 -7.74 9.00 2.26
C ALA A 19 -8.15 8.05 1.12
N ILE A 20 -7.71 8.33 -0.11
CA ILE A 20 -7.94 7.46 -1.27
C ILE A 20 -7.26 6.10 -1.07
N LEU A 21 -6.00 6.07 -0.62
CA LEU A 21 -5.25 4.83 -0.39
C LEU A 21 -5.84 3.99 0.75
N ALA A 22 -6.27 4.64 1.85
CA ALA A 22 -6.96 3.96 2.94
C ALA A 22 -8.30 3.36 2.50
N ALA A 23 -9.06 4.07 1.65
CA ALA A 23 -10.29 3.53 1.06
C ALA A 23 -10.00 2.37 0.10
N ALA A 24 -8.97 2.49 -0.74
CA ALA A 24 -8.54 1.42 -1.65
C ALA A 24 -8.15 0.16 -0.90
N PHE A 25 -7.40 0.29 0.20
CA PHE A 25 -7.08 -0.83 1.08
C PHE A 25 -8.34 -1.52 1.61
N ALA A 26 -9.31 -0.76 2.11
CA ALA A 26 -10.53 -1.34 2.66
C ALA A 26 -11.38 -2.08 1.62
N VAL A 27 -11.42 -1.58 0.37
CA VAL A 27 -12.06 -2.28 -0.75
C VAL A 27 -11.28 -3.55 -1.11
N ALA A 28 -9.95 -3.47 -1.20
CA ALA A 28 -9.10 -4.62 -1.53
C ALA A 28 -9.18 -5.74 -0.48
N VAL A 29 -9.35 -5.41 0.80
CA VAL A 29 -9.54 -6.41 1.87
C VAL A 29 -10.90 -7.11 1.75
N ALA A 30 -11.93 -6.40 1.30
CA ALA A 30 -13.28 -6.96 1.16
C ALA A 30 -13.41 -7.84 -0.10
N ASP A 31 -12.91 -7.35 -1.24
CA ASP A 31 -13.20 -7.91 -2.57
C ASP A 31 -11.96 -8.47 -3.29
N GLY A 32 -10.78 -8.38 -2.67
CA GLY A 32 -9.50 -8.68 -3.32
C GLY A 32 -8.99 -7.55 -4.24
N LEU A 33 -7.76 -7.67 -4.72
CA LEU A 33 -7.15 -6.68 -5.63
C LEU A 33 -7.83 -6.67 -7.02
N ASP A 34 -8.24 -7.84 -7.52
CA ASP A 34 -9.00 -7.94 -8.77
C ASP A 34 -10.35 -7.22 -8.67
N GLY A 35 -10.93 -7.20 -7.46
CA GLY A 35 -12.17 -6.50 -7.12
C GLY A 35 -12.02 -4.99 -6.87
N LEU A 36 -10.81 -4.43 -6.94
CA LEU A 36 -10.56 -3.02 -6.63
C LEU A 36 -11.17 -2.07 -7.67
N ARG A 37 -12.41 -1.64 -7.44
CA ARG A 37 -13.14 -0.75 -8.35
C ARG A 37 -12.90 0.71 -7.97
N THR A 38 -12.36 1.50 -8.89
CA THR A 38 -12.08 2.94 -8.69
C THR A 38 -13.30 3.73 -8.21
N ARG A 39 -14.51 3.41 -8.70
CA ARG A 39 -15.76 4.03 -8.21
C ARG A 39 -16.02 3.75 -6.73
N ALA A 40 -15.93 2.49 -6.30
CA ALA A 40 -16.12 2.12 -4.90
C ALA A 40 -15.07 2.78 -3.98
N VAL A 41 -13.83 2.93 -4.48
CA VAL A 41 -12.77 3.64 -3.76
C VAL A 41 -13.10 5.13 -3.63
N ALA A 42 -13.54 5.79 -4.70
CA ALA A 42 -13.91 7.21 -4.68
C ALA A 42 -15.06 7.48 -3.69
N ASP A 43 -16.13 6.66 -3.78
CA ASP A 43 -17.29 6.75 -2.90
C ASP A 43 -16.88 6.59 -1.43
N ARG A 44 -16.03 5.59 -1.14
CA ARG A 44 -15.55 5.30 0.21
C ARG A 44 -14.59 6.36 0.74
N ALA A 45 -13.76 6.95 -0.13
CA ALA A 45 -12.85 8.04 0.23
C ALA A 45 -13.58 9.38 0.40
N GLY A 46 -14.85 9.47 0.02
CA GLY A 46 -15.62 10.72 0.05
C GLY A 46 -15.13 11.75 -0.97
N VAL A 47 -14.57 11.28 -2.09
CA VAL A 47 -14.07 12.13 -3.18
C VAL A 47 -14.84 11.84 -4.47
N ASN A 48 -14.89 12.82 -5.37
CA ASN A 48 -15.42 12.57 -6.70
C ASN A 48 -14.47 11.67 -7.51
N ILE A 49 -15.00 10.86 -8.43
CA ILE A 49 -14.24 10.03 -9.36
C ILE A 49 -13.23 10.84 -10.19
N ALA A 50 -13.57 12.08 -10.55
CA ALA A 50 -12.64 12.99 -11.24
C ALA A 50 -11.42 13.35 -10.37
N THR A 51 -11.64 13.54 -9.06
CA THR A 51 -10.56 13.77 -8.09
C THR A 51 -9.72 12.53 -7.97
N LEU A 52 -10.30 11.33 -7.87
CA LEU A 52 -9.53 10.09 -7.84
C LEU A 52 -8.65 9.96 -9.09
N HIS A 53 -9.20 10.19 -10.29
CA HIS A 53 -8.44 10.13 -11.53
C HIS A 53 -7.35 11.20 -11.66
N TYR A 54 -7.49 12.34 -10.99
CA TYR A 54 -6.41 13.32 -10.90
C TYR A 54 -5.19 12.77 -10.15
N TYR A 55 -5.39 11.97 -9.09
CA TYR A 55 -4.28 11.32 -8.36
C TYR A 55 -3.83 10.02 -9.03
N PHE A 56 -4.77 9.25 -9.58
CA PHE A 56 -4.55 7.91 -10.14
C PHE A 56 -5.27 7.79 -11.49
N PRO A 57 -4.61 8.21 -12.58
CA PRO A 57 -5.21 8.18 -13.92
C PRO A 57 -5.69 6.79 -14.32
N HIS A 58 -4.90 5.76 -14.00
CA HIS A 58 -5.20 4.35 -14.28
C HIS A 58 -5.40 3.54 -12.99
N LYS A 59 -6.08 2.39 -13.11
CA LYS A 59 -6.30 1.48 -11.98
C LYS A 59 -4.96 0.94 -11.46
N GLU A 60 -4.05 0.65 -12.38
CA GLU A 60 -2.70 0.16 -12.09
C GLU A 60 -1.90 1.18 -11.25
N ASP A 61 -2.08 2.48 -11.48
CA ASP A 61 -1.43 3.52 -10.66
C ASP A 61 -1.93 3.48 -9.21
N LEU A 62 -3.23 3.26 -9.02
CA LEU A 62 -3.83 3.11 -7.69
C LEU A 62 -3.33 1.84 -6.99
N GLU A 63 -3.26 0.72 -7.71
CA GLU A 63 -2.75 -0.54 -7.18
C GLU A 63 -1.28 -0.45 -6.77
N GLN A 64 -0.44 0.11 -7.64
CA GLN A 64 0.96 0.32 -7.34
C GLN A 64 1.11 1.24 -6.12
N ALA A 65 0.40 2.35 -6.07
CA ALA A 65 0.46 3.26 -4.93
C ALA A 65 -0.04 2.60 -3.64
N LEU A 66 -1.09 1.78 -3.70
CA LEU A 66 -1.58 1.00 -2.57
C LEU A 66 -0.52 0.01 -2.06
N LEU A 67 0.16 -0.71 -2.95
CA LEU A 67 1.25 -1.62 -2.56
C LEU A 67 2.41 -0.87 -1.89
N HIS A 68 2.84 0.26 -2.45
CA HIS A 68 3.88 1.09 -1.84
C HIS A 68 3.46 1.62 -0.46
N TRP A 69 2.22 2.06 -0.32
CA TRP A 69 1.65 2.54 0.93
C TRP A 69 1.60 1.44 2.01
N LEU A 70 1.22 0.21 1.64
CA LEU A 70 1.25 -0.95 2.52
C LEU A 70 2.68 -1.28 2.98
N LEU A 71 3.62 -1.36 2.03
CA LEU A 71 5.02 -1.64 2.33
C LEU A 71 5.64 -0.58 3.24
N ALA A 72 5.35 0.71 3.02
CA ALA A 72 5.81 1.79 3.89
C ALA A 72 5.27 1.60 5.32
N ARG A 73 3.99 1.25 5.47
CA ARG A 73 3.38 1.02 6.78
C ARG A 73 3.94 -0.22 7.51
N PHE A 74 4.34 -1.26 6.77
CA PHE A 74 5.06 -2.41 7.35
C PHE A 74 6.51 -2.08 7.75
N ARG A 75 7.15 -1.07 7.13
CA ARG A 75 8.49 -0.65 7.56
C ARG A 75 8.45 0.12 8.88
N GLU A 76 7.36 0.83 9.14
CA GLU A 76 7.13 1.58 10.38
C GLU A 76 6.66 0.71 11.54
N GLN A 77 5.95 -0.39 11.24
CA GLN A 77 5.65 -1.45 12.20
C GLN A 77 6.63 -2.60 11.98
N PRO A 78 7.78 -2.65 12.68
CA PRO A 78 8.67 -3.80 12.55
C PRO A 78 7.83 -5.05 12.76
N PRO A 79 7.88 -6.04 11.84
CA PRO A 79 7.23 -7.31 12.07
C PRO A 79 7.68 -7.74 13.46
N ASP A 80 6.70 -8.00 14.31
CA ASP A 80 6.94 -8.50 15.65
C ASP A 80 8.05 -9.53 15.57
N ARG A 81 9.10 -9.38 16.40
CA ARG A 81 10.34 -10.15 16.31
C ARG A 81 10.16 -11.64 16.68
N ARG A 82 9.09 -12.29 16.27
CA ARG A 82 8.82 -13.73 16.47
C ARG A 82 9.64 -14.62 15.51
N GLY A 83 10.28 -14.05 14.48
CA GLY A 83 11.07 -14.80 13.49
C GLY A 83 12.55 -15.05 13.83
N ARG A 84 13.12 -14.48 14.91
CA ARG A 84 14.56 -14.69 15.23
C ARG A 84 14.90 -16.10 15.76
N GLN A 85 13.93 -17.00 15.90
CA GLN A 85 14.16 -18.36 16.42
C GLN A 85 14.35 -19.46 15.34
N TYR A 86 14.40 -19.12 14.05
CA TYR A 86 14.60 -20.13 13.00
C TYR A 86 16.07 -20.48 12.69
N ASN A 87 17.07 -19.82 13.29
CA ASN A 87 18.48 -20.05 12.94
C ASN A 87 19.40 -20.39 14.13
N ASN A 88 18.97 -21.25 15.06
CA ASN A 88 19.90 -21.78 16.07
C ASN A 88 19.60 -23.24 16.48
N ARG A 89 19.13 -24.06 15.53
CA ARG A 89 18.89 -25.50 15.75
C ARG A 89 19.33 -26.44 14.64
N GLN A 90 20.10 -25.94 13.67
CA GLN A 90 20.80 -26.79 12.70
C GLN A 90 22.30 -26.52 12.73
N SER A 91 22.96 -27.05 13.75
CA SER A 91 24.27 -27.66 13.56
C SER A 91 24.14 -29.09 14.10
N PRO A 92 24.23 -30.14 13.27
CA PRO A 92 24.24 -31.50 13.75
C PRO A 92 25.49 -31.76 14.64
N PRO A 93 25.39 -32.73 15.57
CA PRO A 93 26.39 -32.96 16.61
C PRO A 93 27.75 -33.37 16.03
N GLY A 94 28.80 -33.01 16.77
CA GLY A 94 30.18 -33.32 16.42
C GLY A 94 30.39 -34.77 16.01
N THR A 95 31.04 -34.94 14.86
CA THR A 95 31.68 -36.21 14.50
C THR A 95 32.90 -36.35 15.41
N THR A 96 32.73 -36.99 16.56
CA THR A 96 33.82 -37.66 17.26
C THR A 96 34.17 -38.92 16.48
N GLY A 97 35.43 -39.02 16.06
CA GLY A 97 36.07 -40.18 15.46
C GLY A 97 37.54 -39.89 15.28
#